data_AF-A0A534BPZ7-F1
#
_entry.id   AF-A0A534BPZ7-F1
#
_cell.length_a   1.000
_cell.length_b   1.000
_cell.length_c   1.000
_cell.angle_alpha   90.00
_cell.angle_beta   90.00
_cell.angle_gamma   90.00
#
_symmetry.space_group_name_H-M   'P 1'
#
loop_
_entity.id
_entity.type
_entity.pdbx_description
1 polymer ?
#
loop_
_entity_poly.entity_id
_entity_poly.type
_entity_poly.pdbx_seq_one_letter_code
_entity_poly.pdbx_strand_id
1 'polypeptide(L)'
;MSPSLLVKPALPAAGGQVHRITCESAGWRYVGFEVFDLLAGQGLVRESSDREQCLVLLSGRASVSVGGRDFGAIGGRRSPFDG
;
A
#
# COMPACT_ATOMS: atom_id res chain seq x y z
N MET A 1 26.44 -15.51 -2.94
CA MET A 1 24.96 -15.65 -2.92
C MET A 1 24.39 -14.48 -3.71
N SER A 2 23.63 -14.73 -4.77
CA SER A 2 22.90 -13.66 -5.46
C SER A 2 21.76 -13.19 -4.56
N PRO A 3 21.50 -11.88 -4.43
CA PRO A 3 20.39 -11.39 -3.62
C PRO A 3 19.06 -11.92 -4.19
N SER A 4 18.18 -12.38 -3.30
CA SER A 4 16.82 -12.79 -3.67
C SER A 4 15.97 -11.56 -3.92
N LEU A 5 15.82 -11.17 -5.19
CA LEU A 5 15.06 -9.98 -5.59
C LEU A 5 13.55 -10.24 -5.69
N LEU A 6 13.13 -11.51 -5.75
CA LEU A 6 11.72 -11.87 -5.84
C LEU A 6 11.12 -11.97 -4.44
N VAL A 7 10.18 -11.09 -4.13
CA VAL A 7 9.32 -11.18 -2.96
C VAL A 7 7.94 -11.66 -3.42
N LYS A 8 7.55 -12.87 -3.02
CA LYS A 8 6.21 -13.41 -3.31
C LYS A 8 5.15 -12.73 -2.44
N PRO A 9 3.92 -12.55 -2.95
CA PRO A 9 2.84 -11.96 -2.16
C PRO A 9 2.43 -12.86 -1.00
N ALA A 10 2.08 -12.24 0.12
CA ALA A 10 1.29 -12.88 1.16
C ALA A 10 -0.19 -12.63 0.85
N LEU A 11 -1.01 -13.68 0.74
CA LEU A 11 -2.42 -13.56 0.38
C LEU A 11 -3.31 -14.03 1.52
N PRO A 12 -3.48 -13.22 2.59
CA PRO A 12 -4.36 -13.55 3.69
C PRO A 12 -5.83 -13.51 3.26
N ALA A 13 -6.60 -14.52 3.62
CA ALA A 13 -8.02 -14.60 3.28
C ALA A 13 -8.88 -13.47 3.88
N ALA A 14 -8.43 -12.87 4.99
CA ALA A 14 -9.14 -11.78 5.66
C ALA A 14 -8.83 -10.39 5.07
N GLY A 15 -8.10 -10.31 3.95
CA GLY A 15 -7.48 -9.07 3.49
C GLY A 15 -6.31 -8.65 4.39
N GLY A 16 -5.56 -7.65 3.96
CA GLY A 16 -4.45 -7.06 4.70
C GLY A 16 -3.22 -6.80 3.84
N GLN A 17 -2.04 -6.89 4.46
CA GLN A 17 -0.77 -6.60 3.81
C GLN A 17 -0.38 -7.73 2.84
N VAL A 18 -0.27 -7.38 1.56
CA VAL A 18 0.16 -8.30 0.48
C VAL A 18 1.67 -8.25 0.29
N HIS A 19 2.24 -7.05 0.29
CA HIS A 19 3.68 -6.83 0.21
C HIS A 19 4.14 -5.84 1.28
N ARG A 20 5.33 -6.10 1.83
CA ARG A 20 6.11 -5.19 2.65
C ARG A 20 7.56 -5.25 2.20
N ILE A 21 8.05 -4.17 1.61
CA ILE A 21 9.44 -4.01 1.22
C ILE A 21 9.94 -2.76 1.91
N THR A 22 10.92 -2.91 2.80
CA THR A 22 11.57 -1.80 3.47
C THR A 22 13.01 -1.65 2.95
N CYS A 23 13.65 -0.52 3.27
CA CYS A 23 15.06 -0.31 2.93
C CYS A 23 15.93 -1.41 3.57
N GLU A 24 15.62 -1.79 4.81
CA GLU A 24 16.31 -2.84 5.57
C GLU A 24 16.12 -4.21 4.92
N SER A 25 14.89 -4.57 4.54
CA SER A 25 14.62 -5.88 3.92
C SER A 25 15.24 -6.01 2.53
N ALA A 26 15.33 -4.90 1.79
CA ALA A 26 15.82 -4.89 0.41
C ALA A 26 17.33 -4.62 0.31
N GLY A 27 17.99 -4.16 1.38
CA GLY A 27 19.40 -3.82 1.38
C GLY A 27 19.76 -2.58 0.54
N TRP A 28 18.78 -1.73 0.22
CA TRP A 28 18.98 -0.45 -0.48
C TRP A 28 18.58 0.74 0.38
N ARG A 29 18.89 1.95 -0.06
CA ARG A 29 18.81 3.15 0.79
C ARG A 29 17.47 3.89 0.80
N TYR A 30 16.72 3.84 -0.30
CA TYR A 30 15.70 4.88 -0.56
C TYR A 30 14.25 4.40 -0.56
N VAL A 31 13.94 3.32 -1.27
CA VAL A 31 12.55 3.01 -1.59
C VAL A 31 11.96 2.01 -0.59
N GLY A 32 10.82 2.37 0.00
CA GLY A 32 9.91 1.42 0.62
C GLY A 32 8.71 1.19 -0.28
N PHE A 33 8.12 0.00 -0.23
CA PHE A 33 6.92 -0.33 -0.99
C PHE A 33 6.02 -1.26 -0.20
N GLU A 34 4.74 -0.90 -0.10
CA GLU A 34 3.74 -1.74 0.54
C GLU A 34 2.51 -1.86 -0.36
N VAL A 35 1.87 -3.02 -0.32
CA VAL A 35 0.57 -3.26 -0.98
C VAL A 35 -0.38 -3.80 0.06
N PHE A 36 -1.59 -3.25 0.09
CA PHE A 36 -2.70 -3.72 0.91
C PHE A 36 -3.86 -4.07 0.02
N ASP A 37 -4.46 -5.22 0.28
CA ASP A 37 -5.76 -5.60 -0.26
C ASP A 37 -6.77 -5.58 0.88
N LEU A 38 -7.65 -4.60 0.88
CA LEU A 38 -8.57 -4.34 2.00
C LEU A 38 -9.99 -4.71 1.59
N LEU A 39 -10.67 -5.44 2.48
CA LEU A 39 -12.10 -5.70 2.35
C LEU A 39 -12.91 -4.43 2.67
N ALA A 40 -14.13 -4.38 2.18
CA ALA A 40 -15.04 -3.27 2.46
C ALA A 40 -15.22 -3.06 3.97
N GLY A 41 -15.06 -1.82 4.42
CA GLY A 41 -15.14 -1.45 5.83
C GLY A 41 -13.83 -1.60 6.62
N GLN A 42 -12.78 -2.21 6.04
CA GLN A 42 -11.47 -2.22 6.67
C GLN A 42 -10.76 -0.87 6.50
N GLY A 43 -10.04 -0.48 7.56
CA GLY A 43 -9.24 0.74 7.58
C GLY A 43 -7.75 0.42 7.65
N LEU A 44 -6.94 1.35 7.17
CA LEU A 44 -5.49 1.34 7.30
C LEU A 44 -5.05 2.67 7.90
N VAL A 45 -4.33 2.62 9.01
CA VAL A 45 -3.73 3.80 9.63
C VAL A 45 -2.21 3.72 9.48
N ARG A 46 -1.60 4.86 9.16
CA ARG A 46 -0.16 5.03 9.11
C ARG A 46 0.22 6.25 9.91
N GLU A 47 1.19 6.08 10.79
CA GLU A 47 1.82 7.19 11.49
C GLU A 47 2.62 8.03 10.51
N SER A 48 2.77 9.32 10.84
CA SER A 48 3.69 10.20 10.13
C SER A 48 5.10 9.60 10.20
N SER A 49 5.67 9.28 9.04
CA SER A 49 7.08 8.90 8.96
C SER A 49 7.95 10.10 8.64
N ASP A 50 9.25 9.95 8.89
CA ASP A 50 10.32 10.81 8.39
C ASP A 50 10.43 10.82 6.85
N ARG A 51 9.68 9.94 6.17
CA ARG A 51 9.62 9.80 4.72
C ARG A 51 8.27 10.25 4.17
N GLU A 52 8.30 10.91 3.02
CA GLU A 52 7.10 11.19 2.23
C GLU A 52 6.52 9.88 1.67
N GLN A 53 5.19 9.81 1.64
CA GLN A 53 4.45 8.63 1.18
C GLN A 53 3.54 9.00 0.03
N CYS A 54 3.52 8.16 -1.01
CA CYS A 54 2.58 8.29 -2.12
C CYS A 54 1.55 7.15 -2.05
N LEU A 55 0.29 7.50 -1.78
CA LEU A 55 -0.81 6.54 -1.80
C LEU A 55 -1.34 6.39 -3.22
N VAL A 56 -1.30 5.15 -3.74
CA VAL A 56 -1.85 4.81 -5.06
C VAL A 56 -2.99 3.82 -4.91
N LEU A 57 -4.19 4.21 -5.33
CA LEU A 57 -5.34 3.31 -5.40
C LEU A 57 -5.30 2.50 -6.70
N LEU A 58 -4.96 1.21 -6.60
CA LEU A 58 -4.91 0.30 -7.74
C LEU A 58 -6.30 -0.07 -8.27
N SER A 59 -7.26 -0.26 -7.37
CA SER A 59 -8.67 -0.52 -7.68
C SER A 59 -9.55 -0.10 -6.50
N GLY A 60 -10.84 0.04 -6.75
CA GLY A 60 -11.83 0.37 -5.73
C GLY A 60 -11.85 1.84 -5.34
N ARG A 61 -12.39 2.12 -4.15
CA ARG A 61 -12.51 3.45 -3.54
C ARG A 61 -12.15 3.39 -2.07
N ALA A 62 -11.59 4.47 -1.55
CA ALA A 62 -11.30 4.64 -0.14
C ALA A 62 -11.58 6.09 0.29
N SER A 63 -12.05 6.26 1.52
CA SER A 63 -12.06 7.57 2.19
C SER A 63 -10.69 7.81 2.82
N VAL A 64 -10.08 8.97 2.59
CA VAL A 64 -8.71 9.24 3.01
C VAL A 64 -8.63 10.54 3.81
N SER A 65 -7.98 10.48 4.97
CA SER A 65 -7.63 11.64 5.78
C SER A 65 -6.15 11.63 6.15
N VAL A 66 -5.51 12.81 6.13
CA VAL A 66 -4.09 12.98 6.44
C VAL A 66 -3.90 14.31 7.18
N GLY A 67 -3.22 14.28 8.33
CA GLY A 67 -2.85 15.51 9.07
C GLY A 67 -4.06 16.37 9.46
N GLY A 68 -5.20 15.76 9.79
CA GLY A 68 -6.45 16.47 10.12
C GLY A 68 -7.23 17.00 8.91
N ARG A 69 -6.73 16.78 7.69
CA ARG A 69 -7.45 17.11 6.45
C ARG A 69 -8.15 15.87 5.89
N ASP A 70 -9.42 16.02 5.56
CA ASP A 70 -10.21 15.01 4.84
C ASP A 70 -10.12 15.26 3.32
N PHE A 71 -9.87 14.20 2.55
CA PHE A 71 -9.86 14.20 1.09
C PHE A 71 -11.10 13.53 0.49
N GLY A 72 -12.02 13.04 1.35
CA GLY A 72 -13.22 12.34 0.94
C GLY A 72 -12.93 11.01 0.29
N ALA A 73 -13.90 10.51 -0.48
CA ALA A 73 -13.77 9.26 -1.23
C ALA A 73 -13.01 9.49 -2.54
N ILE A 74 -11.84 8.86 -2.68
CA ILE A 74 -11.01 8.88 -3.89
C ILE A 74 -10.90 7.48 -4.53
N GLY A 75 -10.51 7.43 -5.81
CA GLY A 75 -10.47 6.21 -6.62
C GLY A 75 -11.68 6.06 -7.55
N GLY A 76 -11.94 4.85 -8.03
CA GLY A 76 -13.13 4.57 -8.86
C GLY A 76 -12.94 3.59 -10.02
N ARG A 77 -11.70 3.26 -10.39
CA ARG A 77 -11.45 2.16 -11.33
C ARG A 77 -11.71 0.83 -10.64
N ARG A 78 -12.37 -0.10 -11.34
CA ARG A 78 -12.64 -1.45 -10.79
C ARG A 78 -11.41 -2.32 -10.92
N SER A 79 -10.58 -2.05 -11.92
CA SER A 79 -9.36 -2.77 -12.21
C SER A 79 -8.28 -1.81 -12.69
N PRO A 80 -6.99 -2.07 -12.41
CA PRO A 80 -5.89 -1.34 -13.04
C PRO A 80 -5.84 -1.52 -14.57
N PHE A 81 -6.59 -2.49 -15.12
CA PHE A 81 -6.67 -2.81 -16.54
C PHE A 81 -7.85 -2.15 -17.29
N ASP A 82 -8.59 -1.23 -16.66
CA ASP A 82 -9.75 -0.56 -17.28
C ASP A 82 -9.37 0.54 -18.32
N GLY A 83 -8.20 0.43 -18.96
CA GLY A 83 -7.62 1.44 -19.87
C GLY A 83 -7.59 1.03 -21.33
#